data_AF-A0A553R4M3-F1
#
_entry.id   AF-A0A553R4M3-F1
#
_cell.length_a   1.000
_cell.length_b   1.000
_cell.length_c   1.000
_cell.angle_alpha   90.00
_cell.angle_beta   90.00
_cell.angle_gamma   90.00
#
_symmetry.space_group_name_H-M   'P 1'
#
loop_
_entity.id
_entity.type
_entity.pdbx_description
1 polymer ?
#
loop_
_entity_poly.entity_id
_entity_poly.type
_entity_poly.pdbx_seq_one_letter_code
_entity_poly.pdbx_strand_id
1 'polypeptide(L)'
;MSARFRLPAGRSYNVRASELARDRQRTEVVCNVLLLDNTVQPFKVNKHDQGQTLLDAVFNHLELTEKDYFGLHLADESSDSPRWLDPNKPIRKQLKRGSPHHMNFRVKFFVSDPSKLQEEYTR
;
A
#
# COMPACT_ATOMS: atom_id res chain seq x y z
N MET A 1 -39.09 -28.06 -41.65
CA MET A 1 -38.32 -28.49 -40.46
C MET A 1 -37.71 -27.24 -39.83
N SER A 2 -38.26 -26.76 -38.71
CA SER A 2 -37.75 -25.55 -38.05
C SER A 2 -36.93 -25.97 -36.82
N ALA A 3 -35.61 -25.92 -36.94
CA ALA A 3 -34.71 -26.24 -35.85
C ALA A 3 -34.67 -25.06 -34.87
N ARG A 4 -35.41 -25.20 -33.76
CA ARG A 4 -35.28 -24.31 -32.61
C ARG A 4 -33.92 -24.58 -31.96
N PHE A 5 -32.95 -23.71 -32.21
CA PHE A 5 -31.72 -23.66 -31.44
C PHE A 5 -32.07 -23.31 -29.99
N ARG A 6 -32.05 -24.31 -29.11
CA ARG A 6 -32.08 -24.10 -27.66
C ARG A 6 -30.66 -23.78 -27.22
N LEU A 7 -30.41 -22.54 -26.82
CA LEU A 7 -29.18 -22.17 -26.13
C LEU A 7 -29.11 -22.94 -24.79
N PRO A 8 -27.93 -23.43 -24.37
CA PRO A 8 -27.80 -24.09 -23.09
C PRO A 8 -28.10 -23.10 -21.97
N ALA A 9 -29.03 -23.48 -21.08
CA ALA A 9 -29.23 -22.78 -19.83
C ALA A 9 -27.96 -22.88 -18.97
N GLY A 10 -27.53 -21.76 -18.41
CA GLY A 10 -26.63 -21.77 -17.26
C GLY A 10 -25.14 -21.66 -17.55
N ARG A 11 -24.71 -20.54 -18.13
CA ARG A 11 -23.45 -19.88 -17.75
C ARG A 11 -23.66 -18.38 -17.80
N SER A 12 -24.20 -17.81 -16.71
CA SER A 12 -24.05 -16.37 -16.49
C SER A 12 -22.57 -16.14 -16.20
N TYR A 13 -21.80 -15.83 -17.25
CA TYR A 13 -20.47 -15.28 -17.04
C TYR A 13 -20.67 -14.00 -16.23
N ASN A 14 -20.06 -13.91 -15.05
CA ASN A 14 -20.14 -12.71 -14.22
C ASN A 14 -19.29 -11.60 -14.87
N VAL A 15 -19.78 -11.04 -15.99
CA VAL A 15 -19.11 -9.98 -16.77
C VAL A 15 -18.78 -8.81 -15.86
N ARG A 16 -19.72 -8.42 -14.99
CA ARG A 16 -19.54 -7.37 -13.99
C ARG A 16 -18.42 -7.68 -12.99
N ALA A 17 -18.32 -8.93 -12.49
CA ALA A 17 -17.25 -9.31 -11.58
C ALA A 17 -15.88 -9.29 -12.30
N SER A 18 -15.87 -9.69 -13.58
CA SER A 18 -14.66 -9.68 -14.42
C SER A 18 -14.23 -8.25 -14.78
N GLU A 19 -15.16 -7.32 -14.96
CA GLU A 19 -14.89 -5.89 -15.16
C GLU A 19 -14.32 -5.24 -13.90
N LEU A 20 -14.94 -5.48 -12.74
CA LEU A 20 -14.45 -4.97 -11.47
C LEU A 20 -13.05 -5.51 -11.13
N ALA A 21 -12.78 -6.79 -11.42
CA ALA A 21 -11.45 -7.37 -11.24
C ALA A 21 -10.40 -6.71 -12.14
N ARG A 22 -10.75 -6.46 -13.41
CA ARG A 22 -9.86 -5.76 -14.37
C ARG A 22 -9.61 -4.31 -13.95
N ASP A 23 -10.63 -3.62 -13.44
CA ASP A 23 -10.50 -2.24 -12.97
C ASP A 23 -9.63 -2.15 -11.71
N ARG A 24 -9.80 -3.10 -10.77
CA ARG A 24 -8.91 -3.26 -9.61
C ARG A 24 -7.45 -3.47 -10.05
N GLN A 25 -7.20 -4.35 -11.00
CA GLN A 25 -5.84 -4.57 -11.52
C GLN A 25 -5.23 -3.32 -12.17
N ARG A 26 -6.05 -2.44 -12.77
CA ARG A 26 -5.59 -1.17 -13.36
C ARG A 26 -5.33 -0.07 -12.32
N THR A 27 -5.89 -0.21 -11.13
CA THR A 27 -5.82 0.79 -10.05
C THR A 27 -4.89 0.37 -8.92
N GLU A 28 -4.58 -0.92 -8.79
CA GLU A 28 -3.58 -1.47 -7.87
C GLU A 28 -2.17 -1.03 -8.26
N VAL A 29 -1.39 -0.67 -7.24
CA VAL A 29 0.05 -0.43 -7.34
C VAL A 29 0.76 -1.24 -6.26
N VAL A 30 1.96 -1.71 -6.58
CA VAL A 30 2.87 -2.37 -5.64
C VAL A 30 3.84 -1.35 -5.05
N CYS A 31 3.92 -1.32 -3.72
CA CYS A 31 4.89 -0.55 -2.94
C CYS A 31 5.81 -1.52 -2.19
N ASN A 32 7.07 -1.59 -2.59
CA ASN A 32 8.12 -2.33 -1.90
C ASN A 32 8.66 -1.46 -0.76
N VAL A 33 8.42 -1.87 0.47
CA VAL A 33 8.85 -1.16 1.67
C VAL A 33 10.07 -1.85 2.28
N LEU A 34 11.19 -1.14 2.37
CA LEU A 34 12.35 -1.56 3.16
C LEU A 34 12.07 -1.32 4.64
N LEU A 35 12.00 -2.39 5.42
CA LEU A 35 11.73 -2.39 6.86
C LEU A 35 13.01 -2.12 7.67
N LEU A 36 12.88 -1.89 8.99
CA LEU A 36 14.00 -1.55 9.87
C LEU A 36 14.99 -2.72 10.06
N ASP A 37 14.53 -3.96 9.86
CA ASP A 37 15.34 -5.18 9.90
C ASP A 37 16.06 -5.48 8.56
N ASN A 38 16.03 -4.55 7.62
CA ASN A 38 16.56 -4.66 6.25
C ASN A 38 15.83 -5.66 5.34
N THR A 39 14.65 -6.14 5.72
CA THR A 39 13.80 -6.93 4.82
C THR A 39 12.98 -6.02 3.90
N VAL A 40 12.61 -6.51 2.71
CA VAL A 40 11.73 -5.78 1.79
C VAL A 40 10.39 -6.48 1.71
N GLN A 41 9.34 -5.80 2.15
CA GLN A 41 7.98 -6.30 2.13
C GLN A 41 7.15 -5.59 1.05
N PRO A 42 6.57 -6.32 0.08
CA PRO A 42 5.67 -5.73 -0.92
C PRO A 42 4.25 -5.54 -0.36
N PHE A 43 3.68 -4.36 -0.59
CA PHE A 43 2.30 -4.01 -0.26
C PHE A 43 1.53 -3.64 -1.52
N LYS A 44 0.33 -4.19 -1.68
CA LYS A 44 -0.59 -3.88 -2.77
C LYS A 44 -1.67 -2.96 -2.27
N VAL A 45 -1.79 -1.80 -2.91
CA VAL A 45 -2.74 -0.74 -2.52
C VAL A 45 -3.39 -0.13 -3.75
N ASN A 46 -4.60 0.40 -3.61
CA ASN A 46 -5.22 1.13 -4.70
C ASN A 46 -4.60 2.53 -4.78
N LYS A 47 -4.14 2.93 -5.97
CA LYS A 47 -3.51 4.24 -6.19
C LYS A 47 -4.42 5.43 -5.89
N HIS A 48 -5.73 5.22 -5.81
CA HIS A 48 -6.71 6.25 -5.46
C HIS A 48 -6.94 6.40 -3.95
N ASP A 49 -6.50 5.43 -3.15
CA ASP A 49 -6.61 5.47 -1.69
C ASP A 49 -5.64 6.51 -1.10
N GLN A 50 -5.93 6.90 0.13
CA GLN A 50 -5.09 7.84 0.89
C GLN A 50 -3.78 7.18 1.32
N GLY A 51 -2.74 7.97 1.54
CA GLY A 51 -1.46 7.49 2.05
C GLY A 51 -1.61 6.74 3.39
N GLN A 52 -2.61 7.11 4.20
CA GLN A 52 -2.94 6.42 5.45
C GLN A 52 -3.21 4.93 5.23
N THR A 53 -3.86 4.54 4.13
CA THR A 53 -4.16 3.13 3.84
C THR A 53 -2.90 2.29 3.70
N LEU A 54 -1.83 2.85 3.10
CA LEU A 54 -0.55 2.16 3.00
C LEU A 54 0.17 2.13 4.35
N LEU A 55 0.13 3.22 5.12
CA LEU A 55 0.70 3.26 6.47
C LEU A 55 0.04 2.21 7.37
N ASP A 56 -1.28 2.16 7.40
CA ASP A 56 -2.03 1.17 8.18
C ASP A 56 -1.67 -0.26 7.79
N ALA A 57 -1.53 -0.54 6.49
CA ALA A 57 -1.13 -1.86 6.02
C ALA A 57 0.27 -2.26 6.54
N VAL A 58 1.25 -1.33 6.52
CA VAL A 58 2.59 -1.56 7.05
C VAL A 58 2.56 -1.73 8.56
N PHE A 59 1.87 -0.84 9.28
CA PHE A 59 1.77 -0.91 10.74
C PHE A 59 1.08 -2.18 11.21
N ASN A 60 0.03 -2.63 10.53
CA ASN A 60 -0.66 -3.87 10.86
C ASN A 60 0.22 -5.10 10.56
N HIS A 61 1.03 -5.07 9.50
CA HIS A 61 1.99 -6.14 9.21
C HIS A 61 3.06 -6.28 10.30
N LEU A 62 3.49 -5.15 10.88
CA LEU A 62 4.47 -5.11 11.98
C LEU A 62 3.82 -5.20 13.37
N GLU A 63 2.50 -5.30 13.46
CA GLU A 63 1.75 -5.28 14.73
C GLU A 63 2.08 -4.06 15.61
N LEU A 64 2.35 -2.90 14.98
CA LEU A 64 2.77 -1.67 15.67
C LEU A 64 1.60 -0.94 16.33
N THR A 65 1.70 -0.71 17.64
CA THR A 65 0.77 0.11 18.42
C THR A 65 1.16 1.60 18.42
N GLU A 66 2.43 1.91 18.66
CA GLU A 66 2.94 3.29 18.79
C GLU A 66 3.32 3.91 17.41
N LYS A 67 2.32 4.02 16.54
CA LYS A 67 2.48 4.38 15.10
C LYS A 67 3.02 5.78 14.85
N ASP A 68 2.79 6.72 15.76
CA ASP A 68 3.12 8.14 15.60
C ASP A 68 4.62 8.40 15.45
N TYR A 69 5.47 7.47 15.89
CA TYR A 69 6.93 7.59 15.81
C TYR A 69 7.50 7.19 14.45
N PHE A 70 6.71 6.59 13.57
CA PHE A 70 7.19 6.01 12.32
C PHE A 70 6.52 6.62 11.09
N GLY A 71 7.12 6.37 9.93
CA GLY A 71 6.52 6.73 8.65
C GLY A 71 7.26 6.09 7.49
N LEU A 72 6.83 6.44 6.28
CA LEU A 72 7.43 5.96 5.03
C LEU A 72 8.12 7.11 4.30
N HIS A 73 9.39 6.95 3.98
CA HIS A 73 10.12 7.79 3.03
C HIS A 73 9.93 7.26 1.60
N LEU A 74 9.71 8.16 0.66
CA LEU A 74 9.72 7.85 -0.76
C LEU A 74 11.20 7.71 -1.21
N ALA A 75 11.61 6.52 -1.64
CA ALA A 75 13.03 6.22 -1.91
C ALA A 75 13.55 6.81 -3.23
N ASP A 76 12.67 7.31 -4.10
CA ASP A 76 12.98 7.72 -5.48
C ASP A 76 13.29 9.22 -5.62
N GLU A 77 13.90 9.80 -4.60
CA GLU A 77 14.45 11.15 -4.68
C GLU A 77 15.98 11.04 -4.81
N SER A 78 16.47 11.28 -6.03
CA SER A 78 17.85 11.74 -6.28
C SER A 78 18.08 13.17 -5.75
N SER A 79 17.20 13.65 -4.86
CA SER A 79 17.23 14.97 -4.27
C SER A 79 17.75 14.82 -2.84
N ASP A 80 18.47 15.83 -2.37
CA ASP A 80 19.03 15.89 -1.02
C ASP A 80 17.97 15.93 0.09
N SER A 81 16.67 15.81 -0.22
CA SER A 81 15.57 15.87 0.73
C SER A 81 14.63 14.65 0.64
N PRO A 82 14.75 13.66 1.55
CA PRO A 82 13.79 12.56 1.62
C PRO A 82 12.39 13.10 1.96
N ARG A 83 11.40 12.75 1.13
CA ARG A 83 9.99 13.13 1.35
C ARG A 83 9.24 12.03 2.09
N TRP A 84 8.52 12.40 3.14
CA TRP A 84 7.57 11.53 3.83
C TRP A 84 6.30 11.33 3.00
N LEU A 85 5.73 10.13 3.06
CA LEU A 85 4.36 9.88 2.62
C LEU A 85 3.39 10.69 3.50
N ASP A 86 2.54 11.47 2.84
CA ASP A 86 1.47 12.23 3.47
C ASP A 86 0.23 11.33 3.65
N PRO A 87 -0.27 11.12 4.89
CA PRO A 87 -1.40 10.25 5.15
C PRO A 87 -2.70 10.75 4.50
N ASN A 88 -2.84 12.06 4.27
CA ASN A 88 -4.07 12.72 3.82
C ASN A 88 -4.12 12.95 2.31
N LYS A 89 -3.10 12.50 1.56
CA LYS A 89 -3.04 12.64 0.11
C LYS A 89 -3.20 11.29 -0.58
N PRO A 90 -3.92 11.23 -1.71
CA PRO A 90 -4.00 10.01 -2.51
C PRO A 90 -2.62 9.52 -2.97
N ILE A 91 -2.40 8.21 -2.93
CA ILE A 91 -1.12 7.56 -3.25
C ILE A 91 -0.61 8.00 -4.63
N ARG A 92 -1.47 7.99 -5.66
CA ARG A 92 -1.11 8.41 -7.03
C ARG A 92 -0.59 9.85 -7.14
N LYS A 93 -0.90 10.72 -6.18
CA LYS A 93 -0.44 12.13 -6.20
C LYS A 93 0.95 12.30 -5.59
N GLN A 94 1.46 11.27 -4.92
CA GLN A 94 2.72 11.30 -4.18
C GLN A 94 3.79 10.43 -4.85
N LEU A 95 3.37 9.41 -5.60
CA LEU A 95 4.26 8.49 -6.31
C LEU A 95 4.44 8.90 -7.78
N LYS A 96 5.60 8.60 -8.36
CA LYS A 96 5.84 8.78 -9.80
C LYS A 96 5.00 7.79 -10.61
N ARG A 97 4.99 7.94 -11.94
CA ARG A 97 4.34 6.95 -12.81
C ARG A 97 5.10 5.63 -12.79
N GLY A 98 4.37 4.52 -12.87
CA GLY A 98 4.93 3.16 -12.91
C GLY A 98 4.56 2.36 -11.67
N SER A 99 5.03 1.11 -11.58
CA SER A 99 4.98 0.23 -10.42
C SER A 99 5.98 -0.91 -10.69
N PRO A 100 6.74 -1.42 -9.70
CA PRO A 100 6.67 -1.14 -8.27
C PRO A 100 7.32 0.19 -7.85
N HIS A 101 6.89 0.71 -6.70
CA HIS A 101 7.50 1.86 -6.03
C HIS A 101 8.35 1.41 -4.85
N HIS A 102 9.47 2.08 -4.59
CA HIS A 102 10.34 1.78 -3.45
C HIS A 102 10.18 2.83 -2.37
N MET A 103 10.08 2.38 -1.12
CA MET A 103 9.88 3.22 0.05
C MET A 103 10.68 2.66 1.22
N ASN A 104 11.05 3.51 2.17
CA ASN A 104 11.77 3.11 3.38
C ASN A 104 10.91 3.36 4.62
N PHE A 105 10.73 2.35 5.46
CA PHE A 105 10.14 2.50 6.78
C PHE A 105 11.17 3.12 7.73
N ARG A 106 10.84 4.24 8.36
CA ARG A 106 11.78 5.06 9.14
C ARG A 106 11.13 5.65 10.38
N VAL A 107 11.96 5.94 11.38
CA VAL A 107 11.59 6.74 12.56
C VAL A 107 11.46 8.21 12.15
N LYS A 108 10.34 8.83 12.50
CA LYS A 108 10.01 10.24 12.23
C LYS A 108 10.31 11.15 13.42
N PHE A 109 10.04 10.67 14.62
CA PHE A 109 10.27 11.41 15.86
C PHE A 109 11.03 10.54 16.84
N PHE A 110 12.16 11.04 17.33
CA PHE A 110 12.93 10.37 18.37
C PHE A 110 12.39 10.76 19.73
N VAL A 111 12.14 9.76 20.58
CA VAL A 111 11.91 10.00 22.00
C VAL A 111 13.25 10.26 22.66
N SER A 112 13.35 11.33 23.45
CA SER A 112 14.61 11.70 24.13
C SER A 112 15.09 10.65 25.15
N ASP A 113 14.18 9.80 25.60
CA ASP A 113 14.44 8.68 26.48
C ASP A 113 13.60 7.48 26.03
N PRO A 114 14.23 6.42 25.47
CA PRO A 114 13.53 5.20 25.04
C PRO A 114 12.73 4.55 26.16
N SER A 115 13.06 4.82 27.43
CA SER A 115 12.34 4.30 28.58
C SER A 115 10.88 4.77 28.68
N LYS A 116 10.50 5.79 27.90
CA LYS A 116 9.14 6.35 27.86
C LYS A 116 8.23 5.69 26.84
N LEU A 117 8.77 4.92 25.90
CA LEU A 117 7.97 4.12 24.97
C LEU A 117 7.22 3.03 25.74
N GLN A 118 5.93 2.87 25.47
CA GLN A 118 5.12 1.95 26.25
C GLN A 118 5.40 0.49 25.88
N GLU A 119 5.67 0.23 24.60
CA GLU A 119 5.87 -1.12 24.08
C GLU A 119 7.36 -1.46 23.97
N GLU A 120 7.74 -2.66 24.38
CA GLU A 120 9.12 -3.16 24.23
C GLU A 120 9.51 -3.31 22.75
N TYR A 121 8.56 -3.71 21.90
CA TYR A 121 8.79 -3.83 20.45
C TYR A 121 9.15 -2.51 19.77
N THR A 122 8.68 -1.37 20.32
CA THR A 122 8.99 -0.04 19.77
C THR A 122 10.39 0.46 20.19
N ARG A 123 10.94 -0.06 21.29
CA ARG A 123 12.20 0.40 21.89
C ARG A 123 13.43 -0.11 21.14
#